data_AF-A0A2N2LNT6-F1
#
_entry.id   AF-A0A2N2LNT6-F1
#
_cell.length_a   1.000
_cell.length_b   1.000
_cell.length_c   1.000
_cell.angle_alpha   90.00
_cell.angle_beta   90.00
_cell.angle_gamma   90.00
#
_symmetry.space_group_name_H-M   'P 1'
#
loop_
_entity.id
_entity.type
_entity.pdbx_description
1 polymer ?
#
loop_
_entity_poly.entity_id
_entity_poly.type
_entity_poly.pdbx_seq_one_letter_code
_entity_poly.pdbx_strand_id
1 'polypeptide(L)'
;TLNRVDQLAKAVFFFFCGIRIYPHTALYDTAVDEGQISASQNLIEPVFYRSRYISDVEIIKKVEAHADGRLNWLIGAGESKATRILPRLYERGHTGPLWEHLI
;
A
#
# COMPACT_ATOMS: atom_id res chain seq x y z
N THR A 1 -1.50 -5.37 15.69
CA THR A 1 -1.98 -5.90 14.38
C THR A 1 -0.85 -6.20 13.40
N LEU A 2 0.30 -5.52 13.41
CA LEU A 2 1.43 -5.82 12.49
C LEU A 2 2.41 -6.92 12.99
N ASN A 3 2.39 -7.27 14.27
CA ASN A 3 3.39 -8.14 14.91
C ASN A 3 3.61 -9.52 14.26
N ARG A 4 2.61 -10.07 13.56
CA ARG A 4 2.77 -11.36 12.86
C ARG A 4 3.57 -11.23 11.56
N VAL A 5 3.57 -10.04 10.95
CA VAL A 5 4.37 -9.76 9.75
C VAL A 5 5.85 -9.90 10.07
N ASP A 6 6.28 -9.51 11.27
CA ASP A 6 7.67 -9.61 11.72
C ASP A 6 8.18 -11.06 11.86
N GLN A 7 7.27 -12.05 11.88
CA GLN A 7 7.63 -13.47 11.96
C GLN A 7 7.99 -14.07 10.60
N LEU A 8 7.67 -13.37 9.50
CA LEU A 8 7.97 -13.82 8.15
C LEU A 8 9.42 -13.48 7.79
N ALA A 9 10.26 -14.52 7.76
CA ALA A 9 11.66 -14.38 7.33
C ALA A 9 11.75 -14.28 5.81
N LYS A 10 12.78 -13.55 5.32
CA LYS A 10 13.10 -13.39 3.89
C LYS A 10 11.93 -12.86 3.05
N ALA A 11 11.23 -11.87 3.59
CA ALA A 11 10.08 -11.26 2.95
C ALA A 11 10.27 -9.76 2.78
N VAL A 12 9.63 -9.23 1.73
CA VAL A 12 9.51 -7.80 1.43
C VAL A 12 8.04 -7.46 1.47
N PHE A 13 7.70 -6.37 2.15
CA PHE A 13 6.32 -6.00 2.43
C PHE A 13 5.97 -4.71 1.71
N PHE A 14 4.87 -4.76 0.95
CA PHE A 14 4.31 -3.61 0.25
C PHE A 14 2.98 -3.26 0.89
N PHE A 15 2.94 -2.11 1.57
CA PHE A 15 1.76 -1.62 2.26
C PHE A 15 1.07 -0.55 1.41
N PHE A 16 -0.08 -0.91 0.85
CA PHE A 16 -0.98 0.06 0.23
C PHE A 16 -2.05 0.46 1.24
N CYS A 17 -1.95 1.69 1.75
CA CYS A 17 -2.78 2.21 2.84
C CYS A 17 -4.10 2.80 2.31
N GLY A 18 -4.83 2.02 1.52
CA GLY A 18 -6.08 2.41 0.90
C GLY A 18 -6.43 1.47 -0.25
N ILE A 19 -7.72 1.38 -0.60
CA ILE A 19 -8.19 0.53 -1.70
C ILE A 19 -9.01 1.40 -2.64
N ARG A 20 -8.65 1.41 -3.93
CA ARG A 20 -9.43 2.10 -4.95
C ARG A 20 -10.77 1.38 -5.12
N ILE A 21 -11.85 2.15 -5.13
CA ILE A 21 -13.20 1.63 -5.34
C ILE A 21 -13.41 1.43 -6.84
N TYR A 22 -13.86 0.23 -7.21
CA TYR A 22 -14.22 -0.13 -8.58
C TYR A 22 -15.68 -0.58 -8.63
N PRO A 23 -16.44 -0.20 -9.67
CA PRO A 23 -17.80 -0.68 -9.86
C PRO A 23 -17.89 -2.21 -9.80
N HIS A 24 -19.03 -2.73 -9.36
CA HIS A 24 -19.32 -4.18 -9.33
C HIS A 24 -18.34 -4.99 -8.46
N THR A 25 -17.86 -4.38 -7.38
CA THR A 25 -17.11 -5.08 -6.33
C THR A 25 -17.86 -4.99 -5.01
N ALA A 26 -17.69 -5.98 -4.13
CA ALA A 26 -18.29 -5.93 -2.80
C ALA A 26 -17.87 -4.68 -1.99
N LEU A 27 -16.66 -4.15 -2.26
CA LEU A 27 -16.19 -2.90 -1.66
C LEU A 27 -16.98 -1.68 -2.16
N TYR A 28 -17.38 -1.68 -3.44
CA TYR A 28 -18.24 -0.63 -3.98
C TYR A 28 -19.62 -0.66 -3.33
N ASP A 29 -20.24 -1.83 -3.20
CA ASP A 29 -21.55 -1.97 -2.54
C ASP A 29 -21.46 -1.47 -1.10
N THR A 30 -20.39 -1.87 -0.38
CA THR A 30 -20.10 -1.37 0.97
C THR A 30 -19.93 0.14 1.00
N ALA A 31 -19.21 0.74 0.05
CA ALA A 31 -18.97 2.18 0.01
C ALA A 31 -20.24 2.98 -0.30
N VAL A 32 -21.17 2.43 -1.09
CA VAL A 32 -22.50 3.00 -1.32
C VAL A 32 -23.35 2.90 -0.05
N ASP A 33 -23.39 1.73 0.58
CA ASP A 33 -24.16 1.50 1.82
C ASP A 33 -23.67 2.38 2.98
N GLU A 34 -22.36 2.63 3.05
CA GLU A 34 -21.74 3.54 4.02
C GLU A 34 -21.85 5.02 3.63
N GLY A 35 -22.38 5.34 2.45
CA GLY A 35 -22.55 6.71 1.96
C GLY A 35 -21.25 7.43 1.58
N GLN A 36 -20.16 6.69 1.35
CA GLN A 36 -18.88 7.27 0.91
C GLN A 36 -18.91 7.68 -0.57
N ILE A 37 -19.73 7.00 -1.36
CA ILE A 37 -20.01 7.32 -2.76
C ILE A 37 -21.50 7.18 -3.05
N SER A 38 -21.99 7.80 -4.11
CA SER A 38 -23.34 7.51 -4.63
C SER A 38 -23.29 6.40 -5.68
N ALA A 39 -24.38 5.63 -5.81
CA ALA A 39 -24.45 4.54 -6.80
C ALA A 39 -24.27 5.04 -8.24
N SER A 40 -24.66 6.27 -8.55
CA SER A 40 -24.51 6.88 -9.87
C SER A 40 -23.21 7.69 -10.02
N GLN A 41 -22.32 7.68 -9.02
CA GLN A 41 -21.08 8.46 -9.06
C GLN A 41 -20.15 7.95 -10.16
N ASN A 42 -19.61 8.87 -10.96
CA ASN A 42 -18.57 8.55 -11.94
C ASN A 42 -17.24 8.29 -11.20
N LEU A 43 -16.65 7.11 -11.42
CA LEU A 43 -15.41 6.65 -10.79
C LEU A 43 -14.19 6.65 -11.75
N ILE A 44 -14.27 7.38 -12.88
CA ILE A 44 -13.12 7.65 -13.74
C ILE A 44 -12.01 8.32 -12.94
N GLU A 45 -12.36 9.40 -12.23
CA GLU A 45 -11.48 9.98 -11.23
C GLU A 45 -11.39 9.02 -10.04
N PRO A 46 -10.18 8.59 -9.62
CA PRO A 46 -10.02 7.59 -8.58
C PRO A 46 -10.63 8.03 -7.25
N VAL A 47 -11.50 7.17 -6.71
CA VAL A 47 -12.03 7.30 -5.34
C VAL A 47 -11.52 6.12 -4.53
N PHE A 48 -11.14 6.37 -3.27
CA PHE A 48 -10.57 5.37 -2.37
C PHE A 48 -11.47 5.17 -1.17
N TYR A 49 -11.66 3.91 -0.79
CA TYR A 49 -12.41 3.55 0.40
C TYR A 49 -11.68 4.03 1.66
N ARG A 50 -12.42 4.61 2.60
CA ARG A 50 -11.91 5.05 3.90
C ARG A 50 -12.67 4.35 5.02
N SER A 51 -11.96 3.67 5.93
CA SER A 51 -12.61 3.12 7.10
C SER A 51 -13.10 4.24 8.02
N ARG A 52 -14.31 4.11 8.58
CA ARG A 52 -14.82 5.04 9.60
C ARG A 52 -14.11 4.96 10.96
N TYR A 53 -13.29 3.93 11.17
CA TYR A 53 -12.67 3.61 12.46
C TYR A 53 -11.21 4.04 12.57
N ILE A 54 -10.58 4.41 11.46
CA ILE A 54 -9.18 4.84 11.43
C ILE A 54 -8.94 5.71 10.21
N SER A 55 -8.26 6.85 10.40
CA SER A 55 -7.91 7.74 9.29
C SER A 55 -6.76 7.17 8.44
N ASP A 56 -6.69 7.61 7.19
CA ASP A 56 -5.57 7.36 6.28
C ASP A 56 -4.21 7.78 6.89
N VAL A 57 -4.18 8.96 7.51
CA VAL A 57 -2.98 9.47 8.20
C VAL A 57 -2.56 8.56 9.36
N GLU A 58 -3.51 8.06 10.16
CA GLU A 58 -3.19 7.13 11.25
C GLU A 58 -2.70 5.78 10.76
N ILE A 59 -3.25 5.25 9.66
CA ILE A 59 -2.77 4.01 9.05
C ILE A 59 -1.30 4.18 8.64
N ILE A 60 -1.00 5.24 7.87
CA ILE A 60 0.36 5.50 7.37
C ILE A 60 1.33 5.65 8.53
N LYS A 61 1.02 6.50 9.53
CA LYS A 61 1.88 6.71 10.70
C LYS A 61 2.15 5.42 11.47
N LYS A 62 1.15 4.55 11.63
CA LYS A 62 1.32 3.25 12.31
C LYS A 62 2.25 2.33 11.53
N VAL A 63 2.11 2.26 10.20
CA VAL A 63 2.99 1.43 9.36
C VAL A 63 4.41 1.99 9.34
N GLU A 64 4.58 3.31 9.21
CA GLU A 64 5.88 3.98 9.25
C GLU A 64 6.61 3.75 10.57
N ALA A 65 5.92 3.97 11.69
CA ALA A 65 6.47 3.76 13.02
C ALA A 65 6.86 2.28 13.25
N HIS A 66 6.05 1.34 12.76
CA HIS A 66 6.36 -0.09 12.88
C HIS A 66 7.49 -0.51 11.93
N ALA A 67 7.56 0.07 10.72
CA ALA A 67 8.62 -0.21 9.75
C ALA A 67 10.01 0.15 10.31
N ASP A 68 10.10 1.19 11.14
CA ASP A 68 11.32 1.60 11.84
C ASP A 68 12.53 1.74 10.90
N GLY A 69 12.30 2.30 9.71
CA GLY A 69 13.32 2.53 8.71
C GLY A 69 13.85 1.27 7.98
N ARG A 70 13.30 0.08 8.23
CA ARG A 70 13.67 -1.16 7.53
C ARG A 70 13.44 -1.06 6.03
N LEU A 71 14.44 -1.45 5.23
CA LEU A 71 14.40 -1.32 3.77
C LEU A 71 13.43 -2.28 3.07
N ASN A 72 13.14 -3.43 3.70
CA ASN A 72 12.17 -4.40 3.21
C ASN A 72 10.70 -4.04 3.55
N TRP A 73 10.45 -2.86 4.12
CA TRP A 73 9.11 -2.32 4.39
C TRP A 73 8.85 -1.11 3.48
N LEU A 74 7.99 -1.30 2.49
CA LEU A 74 7.68 -0.33 1.44
C LEU A 74 6.26 0.17 1.64
N ILE A 75 6.09 1.48 1.74
CA ILE A 75 4.80 2.12 2.00
C ILE A 75 4.40 2.91 0.75
N GLY A 76 3.20 2.64 0.24
CA GLY A 76 2.69 3.23 -0.99
C GLY A 76 3.39 2.74 -2.26
N ALA A 77 3.14 3.47 -3.36
CA ALA A 77 3.62 3.12 -4.71
C ALA A 77 5.04 3.65 -5.04
N GLY A 78 5.92 3.78 -4.03
CA GLY A 78 7.35 4.00 -4.29
C GLY A 78 7.94 5.36 -3.92
N GLU A 79 7.46 6.04 -2.88
CA GLU A 79 8.18 7.22 -2.33
C GLU A 79 9.26 6.85 -1.30
N SER A 80 9.42 5.54 -1.03
CA SER A 80 10.38 5.01 -0.07
C SER A 80 11.84 5.13 -0.53
N LYS A 81 12.79 5.01 0.42
CA LYS A 81 14.24 4.96 0.15
C LYS A 81 14.64 3.86 -0.85
N ALA A 82 13.90 2.75 -0.89
CA ALA A 82 14.19 1.61 -1.77
C ALA A 82 14.00 1.94 -3.26
N THR A 83 13.08 2.84 -3.60
CA THR A 83 12.84 3.26 -4.99
C THR A 83 14.04 4.00 -5.59
N ARG A 84 14.98 4.49 -4.75
CA ARG A 84 16.28 5.04 -5.22
C ARG A 84 17.32 3.95 -5.50
N ILE A 85 17.13 2.75 -4.96
CA ILE A 85 18.06 1.62 -5.10
C ILE A 85 17.75 0.83 -6.37
N LEU A 86 16.46 0.65 -6.70
CA LEU A 86 16.03 -0.14 -7.87
C LEU A 86 16.62 0.37 -9.20
N PRO A 87 16.63 1.68 -9.51
CA PRO A 87 17.24 2.18 -10.76
C PRO A 87 18.72 1.85 -10.87
N ARG A 88 19.47 1.93 -9.76
CA ARG A 88 20.91 1.61 -9.73
C ARG A 88 21.19 0.13 -9.94
N LEU A 89 20.26 -0.75 -9.54
CA LEU A 89 20.36 -2.18 -9.80
C LEU A 89 20.16 -2.46 -11.30
N TYR A 90 19.19 -1.81 -11.94
CA TYR A 90 19.02 -1.89 -13.39
C TYR A 90 20.26 -1.39 -14.15
N GLU A 91 20.84 -0.24 -13.74
CA GLU A 91 22.08 0.30 -14.34
C GLU A 91 23.26 -0.67 -14.27
N ARG A 92 23.27 -1.57 -13.27
CA ARG A 92 24.30 -2.60 -13.07
C ARG A 92 23.98 -3.92 -13.77
N GLY A 93 22.92 -3.97 -14.57
CA GLY A 93 22.53 -5.16 -15.35
C GLY A 93 21.66 -6.16 -14.60
N HIS A 94 21.16 -5.83 -13.40
CA HIS A 94 20.16 -6.66 -12.74
C HIS A 94 18.81 -6.54 -13.47
N THR A 95 18.06 -7.64 -13.53
CA THR A 95 16.76 -7.71 -14.20
C THR A 95 15.76 -8.46 -13.34
N GLY A 96 14.47 -8.33 -13.65
CA GLY A 96 13.40 -8.96 -12.90
C GLY A 96 12.75 -8.04 -11.87
N PRO A 97 12.05 -8.59 -10.87
CA PRO A 97 11.30 -7.81 -9.90
C PRO A 97 12.15 -6.89 -9.00
N LEU A 98 13.44 -7.19 -8.84
CA LEU A 98 14.47 -6.49 -8.05
C LEU A 98 14.21 -6.34 -6.55
N TRP A 99 12.97 -6.49 -6.09
CA TRP A 99 12.60 -6.47 -4.68
C TRP A 99 13.32 -7.55 -3.86
N GLU A 100 13.81 -8.64 -4.48
CA GLU A 100 14.59 -9.68 -3.83
C GLU A 100 15.91 -9.17 -3.23
N HIS A 101 16.39 -8.02 -3.71
CA HIS A 101 17.58 -7.34 -3.21
C HIS A 101 17.31 -6.46 -1.99
N LEU A 102 16.06 -6.37 -1.52
CA LEU A 102 15.67 -5.56 -0.37
C LEU A 102 15.59 -6.36 0.93
N ILE A 103 15.73 -7.69 0.90
CA ILE A 103 15.70 -8.60 2.06
C ILE A 103 16.93 -8.40 2.96
#